data_AF-A0A7S3Y5I9-F1
#
_entry.id   AF-A0A7S3Y5I9-F1
#
_cell.length_a   1.000
_cell.length_b   1.000
_cell.length_c   1.000
_cell.angle_alpha   90.00
_cell.angle_beta   90.00
_cell.angle_gamma   90.00
#
_symmetry.space_group_name_H-M   'P 1'
#
loop_
_entity.id
_entity.type
_entity.pdbx_description
1 polymer ?
#
loop_
_entity_poly.entity_id
_entity_poly.type
_entity_poly.pdbx_seq_one_letter_code
_entity_poly.pdbx_strand_id
1 'polypeptide(L)'
;MMDDSSESGSVSTLNGGREAEVARKKRKGAKKESKKSSKKSKKKHNRKEKKKKGREEQKKERKEKTAQKKERKKECIERNDDSKDNSEKLEVPDSQNSVKKQRRLAMVPMRREEYEAQQSVVREILDLETGRMRLVKGSGEIIERIVSKEEHARINAKSTLCDGSSFMTAAISIARYQQR
;
A
#
# COMPACT_ATOMS: atom_id res chain seq x y z
N MET A 1 57.63 5.48 81.97
CA MET A 1 57.48 4.04 81.67
C MET A 1 56.08 3.65 82.13
N MET A 2 55.17 3.38 81.18
CA MET A 2 54.51 2.08 80.89
C MET A 2 53.44 1.74 81.95
N ASP A 3 52.18 1.40 81.68
CA ASP A 3 51.43 1.02 80.47
C ASP A 3 49.91 1.17 80.80
N ASP A 4 49.08 1.57 79.83
CA ASP A 4 47.61 1.63 79.94
C ASP A 4 47.04 0.58 78.97
N SER A 5 46.40 -0.45 79.52
CA SER A 5 45.85 -1.58 78.77
C SER A 5 44.40 -1.84 79.19
N SER A 6 43.46 -1.56 78.29
CA SER A 6 42.20 -2.31 78.12
C SER A 6 41.58 -2.06 76.73
N GLU A 7 41.49 -3.15 75.97
CA GLU A 7 40.84 -3.34 74.67
C GLU A 7 39.30 -3.17 74.80
N SER A 8 38.44 -2.96 73.81
CA SER A 8 38.32 -3.51 72.45
C SER A 8 37.07 -2.91 71.77
N GLY A 9 37.02 -2.94 70.45
CA GLY A 9 35.78 -3.32 69.74
C GLY A 9 35.04 -2.26 68.91
N SER A 10 35.69 -1.70 67.89
CA SER A 10 35.03 -0.92 66.85
C SER A 10 34.01 -1.77 66.08
N VAL A 11 32.72 -1.49 66.24
CA VAL A 11 31.65 -2.13 65.44
C VAL A 11 31.69 -1.56 64.02
N SER A 12 32.21 -2.35 63.08
CA SER A 12 32.22 -2.00 61.66
C SER A 12 30.84 -2.29 61.05
N THR A 13 30.10 -1.23 60.75
CA THR A 13 28.84 -1.29 59.98
C THR A 13 29.12 -1.75 58.55
N LEU A 14 28.90 -3.04 58.28
CA LEU A 14 28.90 -3.62 56.94
C LEU A 14 27.64 -3.21 56.15
N ASN A 15 27.61 -1.99 55.61
CA ASN A 15 26.54 -1.50 54.74
C ASN A 15 26.96 -1.34 53.26
N GLY A 16 28.01 -2.02 52.80
CA GLY A 16 28.47 -1.96 51.40
C GLY A 16 27.87 -3.00 50.44
N GLY A 17 27.18 -4.05 50.94
CA GLY A 17 26.79 -5.20 50.13
C GLY A 17 25.47 -5.06 49.38
N ARG A 18 24.47 -4.39 49.97
CA ARG A 18 23.09 -4.33 49.43
C ARG A 18 22.96 -3.38 48.23
N GLU A 19 23.64 -2.24 48.25
CA GLU A 19 23.59 -1.28 47.12
C GLU A 19 24.29 -1.81 45.87
N ALA A 20 25.42 -2.50 46.03
CA ALA A 20 26.15 -3.13 44.93
C ALA A 20 25.35 -4.26 44.26
N GLU A 21 24.54 -5.00 45.02
CA GLU A 21 23.68 -6.09 44.53
C GLU A 21 22.49 -5.55 43.71
N VAL A 22 21.85 -4.49 44.20
CA VAL A 22 20.76 -3.79 43.49
C VAL A 22 21.27 -3.14 42.20
N ALA A 23 22.45 -2.50 42.23
CA ALA A 23 23.07 -1.93 41.03
C ALA A 23 23.43 -3.01 39.98
N ARG A 24 23.93 -4.18 40.42
CA ARG A 24 24.22 -5.32 39.52
C ARG A 24 22.94 -5.91 38.91
N LYS A 25 21.84 -6.02 39.67
CA LYS A 25 20.54 -6.46 39.15
C LYS A 25 19.96 -5.48 38.13
N LYS A 26 19.99 -4.16 38.40
CA LYS A 26 19.55 -3.12 37.45
C LYS A 26 20.37 -3.14 36.15
N ARG A 27 21.70 -3.26 36.23
CA ARG A 27 22.58 -3.38 35.05
C ARG A 27 22.31 -4.66 34.23
N LYS A 28 22.00 -5.79 34.88
CA LYS A 28 21.61 -7.04 34.19
C LYS A 28 20.24 -6.91 33.51
N GLY A 29 19.28 -6.20 34.10
CA GLY A 29 17.98 -5.89 33.50
C GLY A 29 18.11 -5.04 32.23
N ALA A 30 18.83 -3.92 32.31
CA ALA A 30 19.08 -3.03 31.18
C ALA A 30 19.79 -3.73 30.01
N LYS A 31 20.75 -4.63 30.30
CA LYS A 31 21.45 -5.42 29.27
C LYS A 31 20.56 -6.49 28.61
N LYS A 32 19.50 -6.97 29.28
CA LYS A 32 18.50 -7.87 28.69
C LYS A 32 17.51 -7.11 27.81
N GLU A 33 17.12 -5.89 28.18
CA GLU A 33 16.23 -5.06 27.37
C GLU A 33 16.88 -4.53 26.09
N SER A 34 18.14 -4.09 26.15
CA SER A 34 18.88 -3.65 24.96
C SER A 34 19.12 -4.79 23.96
N LYS A 35 19.26 -6.02 24.44
CA LYS A 35 19.32 -7.23 23.58
C LYS A 35 17.96 -7.58 22.97
N LYS A 36 16.84 -7.31 23.66
CA LYS A 36 15.48 -7.52 23.10
C LYS A 36 15.13 -6.45 22.07
N SER A 37 15.47 -5.18 22.30
CA SER A 37 15.19 -4.08 21.37
C SER A 37 16.00 -4.20 20.07
N SER A 38 17.28 -4.58 20.14
CA SER A 38 18.13 -4.82 18.96
C SER A 38 17.70 -6.03 18.12
N LYS A 39 17.18 -7.10 18.73
CA LYS A 39 16.56 -8.21 17.99
C LYS A 39 15.28 -7.80 17.27
N LYS A 40 14.45 -6.95 17.90
CA LYS A 40 13.20 -6.44 17.32
C LYS A 40 13.45 -5.50 16.13
N SER A 41 14.48 -4.65 16.18
CA SER A 41 14.85 -3.78 15.06
C SER A 41 15.41 -4.57 13.86
N LYS A 42 16.30 -5.53 14.10
CA LYS A 42 16.82 -6.43 13.04
C LYS A 42 15.70 -7.23 12.35
N LYS A 43 14.73 -7.76 13.10
CA LYS A 43 13.57 -8.48 12.52
C LYS A 43 12.69 -7.57 11.66
N LYS A 44 12.48 -6.30 12.05
CA LYS A 44 11.74 -5.32 11.25
C LYS A 44 12.47 -4.96 9.96
N HIS A 45 13.79 -4.76 10.00
CA HIS A 45 14.60 -4.46 8.82
C HIS A 45 14.51 -5.59 7.78
N ASN A 46 14.76 -6.85 8.19
CA ASN A 46 14.67 -8.01 7.30
C ASN A 46 13.28 -8.20 6.68
N ARG A 47 12.20 -7.92 7.43
CA ARG A 47 10.83 -7.99 6.89
C ARG A 47 10.57 -6.92 5.82
N LYS A 48 11.10 -5.71 6.01
CA LYS A 48 10.97 -4.60 5.04
C LYS A 48 11.76 -4.89 3.77
N GLU A 49 12.95 -5.49 3.90
CA GLU A 49 13.81 -5.84 2.79
C GLU A 49 13.23 -6.99 1.95
N LYS A 50 12.73 -8.06 2.59
CA LYS A 50 12.01 -9.15 1.88
C LYS A 50 10.78 -8.64 1.13
N LYS A 51 10.02 -7.71 1.73
CA LYS A 51 8.84 -7.11 1.08
C LYS A 51 9.22 -6.25 -0.13
N LYS A 52 10.37 -5.58 -0.11
CA LYS A 52 10.88 -4.83 -1.26
C LYS A 52 11.30 -5.77 -2.40
N LYS A 53 12.07 -6.82 -2.10
CA LYS A 53 12.50 -7.82 -3.10
C LYS A 53 11.31 -8.50 -3.79
N GLY A 54 10.32 -8.97 -3.03
CA GLY A 54 9.13 -9.60 -3.61
C GLY A 54 8.29 -8.65 -4.48
N ARG A 55 8.23 -7.35 -4.13
CA ARG A 55 7.52 -6.35 -4.95
C ARG A 55 8.27 -6.03 -6.24
N GLU A 56 9.59 -6.13 -6.24
CA GLU A 56 10.44 -5.93 -7.41
C GLU A 56 10.37 -7.12 -8.37
N GLU A 57 10.38 -8.35 -7.85
CA GLU A 57 10.14 -9.58 -8.61
C GLU A 57 8.76 -9.57 -9.28
N GLN A 58 7.69 -9.26 -8.54
CA GLN A 58 6.35 -9.13 -9.12
C GLN A 58 6.25 -8.06 -10.21
N LYS A 59 7.03 -6.98 -10.09
CA LYS A 59 7.07 -5.92 -11.12
C LYS A 59 7.82 -6.38 -12.38
N LYS A 60 8.89 -7.16 -12.23
CA LYS A 60 9.62 -7.78 -13.35
C LYS A 60 8.73 -8.80 -14.07
N GLU A 61 8.08 -9.68 -13.33
CA GLU A 61 7.18 -10.70 -13.88
C GLU A 61 5.98 -10.07 -14.61
N ARG A 62 5.39 -9.00 -14.06
CA ARG A 62 4.34 -8.23 -14.77
C ARG A 62 4.85 -7.60 -16.06
N LYS A 63 6.05 -7.00 -16.04
CA LYS A 63 6.65 -6.38 -17.24
C LYS A 63 6.90 -7.42 -18.33
N GLU A 64 7.42 -8.58 -17.96
CA GLU A 64 7.69 -9.69 -18.86
C GLU A 64 6.39 -10.26 -19.48
N LYS A 65 5.35 -10.48 -18.67
CA LYS A 65 4.02 -10.88 -19.17
C LYS A 65 3.41 -9.84 -20.12
N THR A 66 3.58 -8.54 -19.85
CA THR A 66 3.14 -7.50 -20.78
C THR A 66 3.98 -7.43 -22.06
N ALA A 67 5.28 -7.72 -22.00
CA ALA A 67 6.16 -7.76 -23.17
C ALA A 67 5.80 -8.95 -24.08
N GLN A 68 5.66 -10.15 -23.50
CA GLN A 68 5.23 -11.35 -24.23
C GLN A 68 3.83 -11.18 -24.85
N LYS A 69 2.89 -10.49 -24.16
CA LYS A 69 1.58 -10.18 -24.73
C LYS A 69 1.65 -9.19 -25.89
N LYS A 70 2.61 -8.25 -25.88
CA LYS A 70 2.84 -7.32 -27.00
C LYS A 70 3.51 -8.02 -28.18
N GLU A 71 4.50 -8.88 -27.94
CA GLU A 71 5.15 -9.68 -28.99
C GLU A 71 4.17 -10.65 -29.64
N ARG A 72 3.37 -11.40 -28.85
CA ARG A 72 2.30 -12.25 -29.41
C ARG A 72 1.24 -11.47 -30.19
N LYS A 73 0.94 -10.23 -29.80
CA LYS A 73 0.06 -9.34 -30.58
C LYS A 73 0.72 -8.94 -31.90
N LYS A 74 2.02 -8.63 -31.93
CA LYS A 74 2.76 -8.29 -33.16
C LYS A 74 2.88 -9.48 -34.10
N GLU A 75 3.19 -10.66 -33.58
CA GLU A 75 3.30 -11.90 -34.36
C GLU A 75 1.96 -12.33 -34.98
N CYS A 76 0.83 -12.06 -34.30
CA CYS A 76 -0.50 -12.27 -34.87
C CYS A 76 -0.87 -11.22 -35.94
N ILE A 77 -0.26 -10.03 -35.92
CA ILE A 77 -0.51 -8.99 -36.92
C ILE A 77 0.31 -9.30 -38.18
N GLU A 78 1.57 -9.71 -38.07
CA GLU A 78 2.41 -10.07 -39.22
C GLU A 78 1.88 -11.29 -39.99
N ARG A 79 1.30 -12.31 -39.32
CA ARG A 79 0.66 -13.45 -40.02
C ARG A 79 -0.64 -13.12 -40.75
N ASN A 80 -1.19 -11.92 -40.59
CA ASN A 80 -2.42 -11.48 -41.26
C ASN A 80 -2.15 -10.50 -42.43
N ASP A 81 -0.90 -10.08 -42.67
CA ASP A 81 -0.58 -9.21 -43.82
C ASP A 81 -0.25 -9.97 -45.11
N ASP A 82 0.02 -11.29 -45.05
CA ASP A 82 0.19 -12.16 -46.24
C ASP A 82 -1.14 -12.53 -46.96
N SER A 83 -2.23 -11.80 -46.71
CA SER A 83 -3.53 -12.04 -47.38
C SER A 83 -4.20 -10.78 -47.92
N LYS A 84 -3.46 -9.67 -48.06
CA LYS A 84 -3.91 -8.51 -48.85
C LYS A 84 -3.37 -8.61 -50.27
N ASP A 85 -3.95 -9.51 -51.04
CA ASP A 85 -4.03 -9.31 -52.48
C ASP A 85 -5.47 -9.60 -52.92
N ASN A 86 -6.01 -8.75 -53.78
CA ASN A 86 -7.40 -8.64 -54.23
C ASN A 86 -8.47 -8.09 -53.25
N SER A 87 -8.74 -6.79 -53.36
CA SER A 87 -10.05 -6.32 -53.89
C SER A 87 -10.11 -4.79 -53.96
N GLU A 88 -9.44 -4.21 -54.96
CA GLU A 88 -9.99 -3.02 -55.61
C GLU A 88 -11.22 -3.45 -56.42
N LYS A 89 -12.42 -3.29 -55.86
CA LYS A 89 -13.63 -3.12 -56.68
C LYS A 89 -14.59 -2.19 -55.95
N LEU A 90 -14.69 -0.97 -56.48
CA LEU A 90 -15.79 -0.06 -56.21
C LEU A 90 -17.12 -0.78 -56.47
N GLU A 91 -17.95 -0.99 -55.45
CA GLU A 91 -19.39 -1.23 -55.64
C GLU A 91 -20.22 -0.52 -54.56
N VAL A 92 -21.28 0.12 -55.05
CA VAL A 92 -22.29 0.96 -54.40
C VAL A 92 -22.89 0.28 -53.15
N PRO A 93 -23.23 0.99 -52.05
CA PRO A 93 -23.73 0.35 -50.86
C PRO A 93 -25.20 -0.06 -51.05
N ASP A 94 -25.42 -1.35 -51.35
CA ASP A 94 -26.74 -1.97 -51.32
C ASP A 94 -27.25 -2.06 -49.87
N SER A 95 -28.14 -1.12 -49.52
CA SER A 95 -28.67 -0.92 -48.17
C SER A 95 -29.50 -2.10 -47.62
N GLN A 96 -29.77 -3.13 -48.43
CA GLN A 96 -30.49 -4.34 -48.02
C GLN A 96 -29.57 -5.45 -47.48
N ASN A 97 -28.27 -5.43 -47.78
CA ASN A 97 -27.31 -6.45 -47.33
C ASN A 97 -26.77 -6.19 -45.92
N SER A 98 -26.81 -4.95 -45.45
CA SER A 98 -26.42 -4.57 -44.08
C SER A 98 -27.35 -5.17 -43.02
N VAL A 99 -28.66 -5.13 -43.27
CA VAL A 99 -29.70 -5.63 -42.35
C VAL A 99 -29.64 -7.16 -42.21
N LYS A 100 -29.37 -7.88 -43.31
CA LYS A 100 -29.20 -9.34 -43.30
C LYS A 100 -27.92 -9.78 -42.56
N LYS A 101 -26.82 -9.01 -42.67
CA LYS A 101 -25.59 -9.24 -41.89
C LYS A 101 -25.84 -9.05 -40.38
N GLN A 102 -26.57 -8.01 -39.98
CA GLN A 102 -26.87 -7.77 -38.56
C GLN A 102 -27.69 -8.90 -37.90
N ARG A 103 -28.66 -9.48 -38.61
CA ARG A 103 -29.47 -10.60 -38.07
C ARG A 103 -28.68 -11.89 -37.90
N ARG A 104 -27.70 -12.18 -38.78
CA ARG A 104 -26.84 -13.38 -38.67
C ARG A 104 -25.79 -13.26 -37.57
N LEU A 105 -25.45 -12.04 -37.13
CA LEU A 105 -24.50 -11.79 -36.04
C LEU A 105 -25.14 -11.97 -34.65
N ALA A 106 -26.47 -11.96 -34.53
CA ALA A 106 -27.18 -12.03 -33.25
C ALA A 106 -27.01 -13.37 -32.50
N MET A 107 -26.67 -14.46 -33.20
CA MET A 107 -26.35 -15.77 -32.61
C MET A 107 -24.84 -16.06 -32.57
N VAL A 108 -24.00 -15.16 -33.09
CA VAL A 108 -22.55 -15.35 -33.05
C VAL A 108 -22.06 -14.83 -31.69
N PRO A 109 -21.31 -15.64 -30.92
CA PRO A 109 -20.68 -15.13 -29.71
C PRO A 109 -19.78 -13.95 -30.09
N MET A 110 -19.87 -12.89 -29.30
CA MET A 110 -19.15 -11.64 -29.50
C MET A 110 -17.67 -11.84 -29.84
N ARG A 111 -17.16 -11.06 -30.79
CA ARG A 111 -15.74 -11.13 -31.16
C ARG A 111 -14.89 -10.56 -30.01
N ARG A 112 -13.73 -11.17 -29.76
CA ARG A 112 -12.85 -10.79 -28.64
C ARG A 112 -12.50 -9.29 -28.63
N GLU A 113 -12.26 -8.71 -29.80
CA GLU A 113 -11.89 -7.29 -29.94
C GLU A 113 -13.03 -6.36 -29.51
N GLU A 114 -14.24 -6.70 -29.90
CA GLU A 114 -15.45 -5.97 -29.50
C GLU A 114 -15.62 -6.07 -27.96
N TYR A 115 -15.35 -7.24 -27.37
CA TYR A 115 -15.45 -7.44 -25.92
C TYR A 115 -14.41 -6.61 -25.16
N GLU A 116 -13.17 -6.61 -25.65
CA GLU A 116 -12.11 -5.76 -25.10
C GLU A 116 -12.45 -4.27 -25.26
N ALA A 117 -13.08 -3.87 -26.38
CA ALA A 117 -13.54 -2.50 -26.61
C ALA A 117 -14.63 -2.10 -25.61
N GLN A 118 -15.67 -2.93 -25.44
CA GLN A 118 -16.72 -2.68 -24.44
C GLN A 118 -16.16 -2.59 -23.02
N GLN A 119 -15.23 -3.46 -22.66
CA GLN A 119 -14.59 -3.45 -21.34
C GLN A 119 -13.60 -2.29 -21.14
N SER A 120 -13.10 -1.67 -22.21
CA SER A 120 -12.15 -0.55 -22.10
C SER A 120 -12.81 0.79 -21.75
N VAL A 121 -14.12 0.91 -21.95
CA VAL A 121 -14.86 2.14 -21.68
C VAL A 121 -14.99 2.37 -20.17
N VAL A 122 -14.59 3.56 -19.73
CA VAL A 122 -14.69 4.01 -18.33
C VAL A 122 -15.58 5.24 -18.25
N ARG A 123 -16.55 5.24 -17.34
CA ARG A 123 -17.52 6.33 -17.12
C ARG A 123 -17.46 6.79 -15.67
N GLU A 124 -17.67 8.08 -15.41
CA GLU A 124 -17.78 8.60 -14.05
C GLU A 124 -19.26 8.65 -13.65
N ILE A 125 -19.62 7.97 -12.57
CA ILE A 125 -20.99 7.86 -12.08
C ILE A 125 -21.00 8.24 -10.60
N LEU A 126 -21.97 9.08 -10.22
CA LEU A 126 -22.25 9.39 -8.82
C LEU A 126 -23.01 8.23 -8.18
N ASP A 127 -22.46 7.70 -7.09
CA ASP A 127 -23.16 6.72 -6.27
C ASP A 127 -24.16 7.44 -5.35
N LEU A 128 -25.45 7.15 -5.51
CA LEU A 128 -26.53 7.78 -4.74
C LEU A 128 -26.49 7.41 -3.26
N GLU A 129 -25.91 6.25 -2.91
CA GLU A 129 -25.87 5.77 -1.53
C GLU A 129 -24.78 6.46 -0.71
N THR A 130 -23.60 6.67 -1.30
CA THR A 130 -22.44 7.26 -0.60
C THR A 130 -22.08 8.68 -1.04
N GLY A 131 -22.72 9.20 -2.10
CA GLY A 131 -22.45 10.53 -2.66
C GLY A 131 -21.06 10.68 -3.30
N ARG A 132 -20.32 9.58 -3.50
CA ARG A 132 -18.96 9.60 -4.06
C ARG A 132 -19.01 9.45 -5.58
N MET A 133 -18.08 10.11 -6.27
CA MET A 133 -17.84 9.81 -7.69
C MET A 133 -17.07 8.51 -7.83
N ARG A 134 -17.65 7.54 -8.51
CA ARG A 134 -17.04 6.24 -8.81
C ARG A 134 -16.81 6.13 -10.30
N LEU A 135 -15.71 5.48 -10.70
CA LEU A 135 -15.51 5.13 -12.10
C LEU A 135 -16.12 3.75 -12.34
N VAL A 136 -16.92 3.62 -13.39
CA VAL A 136 -17.53 2.34 -13.78
C VAL A 136 -16.90 1.92 -15.10
N LYS A 137 -16.39 0.69 -15.14
CA LYS A 137 -15.75 0.11 -16.32
C LYS A 137 -16.63 -0.97 -16.93
N GLY A 138 -16.74 -0.93 -18.26
CA GLY A 138 -17.41 -1.96 -19.06
C GLY A 138 -18.81 -2.29 -18.55
N SER A 139 -19.00 -3.55 -18.13
CA SER A 139 -20.28 -4.13 -17.73
C SER A 139 -20.72 -3.85 -16.29
N GLY A 140 -20.05 -2.93 -15.58
CA GLY A 140 -20.45 -2.52 -14.22
C GLY A 140 -19.40 -2.74 -13.13
N GLU A 141 -18.14 -3.01 -13.48
CA GLU A 141 -17.07 -3.06 -12.48
C GLU A 141 -16.84 -1.65 -11.93
N ILE A 142 -17.07 -1.50 -10.62
CA ILE A 142 -16.85 -0.24 -9.92
C ILE A 142 -15.36 -0.14 -9.56
N ILE A 143 -14.73 0.94 -10.00
CA ILE A 143 -13.34 1.28 -9.75
C ILE A 143 -13.29 2.64 -9.07
N GLU A 144 -12.41 2.77 -8.10
CA GLU A 144 -12.12 4.06 -7.47
C GLU A 144 -11.08 4.84 -8.28
N ARG A 145 -11.23 6.17 -8.32
CA ARG A 145 -10.21 7.04 -8.89
C ARG A 145 -8.94 6.88 -8.04
N ILE A 146 -7.82 6.57 -8.69
CA ILE A 146 -6.53 6.68 -8.03
C ILE A 146 -6.20 8.16 -7.89
N VAL A 147 -6.00 8.58 -6.65
CA VAL A 147 -5.67 9.95 -6.29
C VAL A 147 -4.18 10.19 -6.52
N SER A 148 -3.82 11.39 -7.00
CA SER A 148 -2.40 11.74 -7.19
C SER A 148 -1.66 11.82 -5.84
N LYS A 149 -0.32 11.78 -5.85
CA LYS A 149 0.45 11.89 -4.60
C LYS A 149 0.19 13.21 -3.87
N GLU A 150 0.05 14.30 -4.62
CA GLU A 150 -0.20 15.64 -4.08
C GLU A 150 -1.63 15.77 -3.54
N GLU A 151 -2.61 15.22 -4.25
CA GLU A 151 -3.99 15.17 -3.77
C GLU A 151 -4.13 14.32 -2.51
N HIS A 152 -3.44 13.17 -2.44
CA HIS A 152 -3.39 12.34 -1.23
C HIS A 152 -2.82 13.14 -0.05
N ALA A 153 -1.73 13.88 -0.28
CA ALA A 153 -1.15 14.75 0.75
C ALA A 153 -2.14 15.85 1.17
N ARG A 154 -2.84 16.48 0.22
CA ARG A 154 -3.85 17.51 0.47
C ARG A 154 -5.05 16.99 1.25
N ILE A 155 -5.53 15.78 0.95
CA ILE A 155 -6.62 15.14 1.68
C ILE A 155 -6.18 14.84 3.11
N ASN A 156 -4.99 14.28 3.29
CA ASN A 156 -4.47 13.98 4.63
C ASN A 156 -4.29 15.26 5.45
N ALA A 157 -3.72 16.31 4.85
CA ALA A 157 -3.62 17.63 5.48
C ALA A 157 -5.01 18.15 5.86
N LYS A 158 -5.95 18.09 4.91
CA LYS A 158 -7.42 18.21 5.04
C LYS A 158 -7.93 17.68 6.38
N SER A 159 -7.80 16.37 6.52
CA SER A 159 -8.33 15.60 7.65
C SER A 159 -7.66 15.95 8.97
N THR A 160 -6.35 16.18 8.98
CA THR A 160 -5.60 16.49 10.21
C THR A 160 -5.78 17.93 10.69
N LEU A 161 -6.17 18.86 9.81
CA LEU A 161 -6.26 20.28 10.13
C LEU A 161 -7.36 20.59 11.18
N CYS A 162 -8.49 19.89 11.06
CA CYS A 162 -9.62 20.03 11.98
C CYS A 162 -9.35 19.34 13.32
N ASP A 163 -8.67 18.18 13.29
CA ASP A 163 -8.32 17.41 14.48
C ASP A 163 -7.32 18.16 15.37
N GLY A 164 -6.28 18.77 14.78
CA GLY A 164 -5.30 19.56 15.53
C GLY A 164 -5.93 20.75 16.29
N SER A 165 -6.85 21.47 15.66
CA SER A 165 -7.55 22.59 16.31
C SER A 165 -8.44 22.12 17.46
N SER A 166 -9.22 21.06 17.22
CA SER A 166 -10.13 20.47 18.22
C SER A 166 -9.36 19.93 19.42
N PHE A 167 -8.23 19.24 19.17
CA PHE A 167 -7.33 18.74 20.20
C PHE A 167 -6.72 19.87 21.02
N MET A 168 -6.24 20.95 20.39
CA MET A 168 -5.71 22.11 21.12
C MET A 168 -6.77 22.76 22.00
N THR A 169 -7.98 22.96 21.50
CA THR A 169 -9.08 23.52 22.30
C THR A 169 -9.44 22.63 23.48
N ALA A 170 -9.50 21.31 23.29
CA ALA A 170 -9.77 20.35 24.35
C ALA A 170 -8.62 20.29 25.39
N ALA A 171 -7.37 20.32 24.94
CA ALA A 171 -6.21 20.32 25.83
C ALA A 171 -6.16 21.60 26.68
N ILE A 172 -6.44 22.77 26.07
CA ILE A 172 -6.48 24.06 26.77
C ILE A 172 -7.62 24.09 27.79
N SER A 173 -8.79 23.56 27.46
CA SER A 173 -9.93 23.54 28.39
C SER A 173 -9.66 22.64 29.61
N ILE A 174 -9.05 21.48 29.40
CA ILE A 174 -8.64 20.57 30.48
C ILE A 174 -7.58 21.23 31.37
N ALA A 175 -6.57 21.87 30.77
CA ALA A 175 -5.52 22.56 31.52
C ALA A 175 -6.06 23.73 32.38
N ARG A 176 -7.04 24.48 31.86
CA ARG A 176 -7.72 25.54 32.62
C ARG A 176 -8.56 25.00 33.78
N TYR A 177 -9.20 23.84 33.59
CA TYR A 177 -9.99 23.20 34.64
C TYR A 177 -9.12 22.72 35.82
N GLN A 178 -7.90 22.26 35.54
CA GLN A 178 -6.97 21.79 36.58
C GLN A 178 -6.32 22.91 37.41
N GLN A 179 -6.43 24.18 37.00
CA GLN A 179 -5.92 25.32 37.74
C GLN A 179 -6.96 26.00 38.64
N ARG A 180 -8.19 25.48 38.68
CA ARG A 180 -9.23 25.86 39.63
C ARG A 180 -9.35 24.81 40.73
#